data_AF-A0A6P0TKV9-F1
#
_entry.id   AF-A0A6P0TKV9-F1
#
_cell.length_a   1.000
_cell.length_b   1.000
_cell.length_c   1.000
_cell.angle_alpha   90.00
_cell.angle_beta   90.00
_cell.angle_gamma   90.00
#
_symmetry.space_group_name_H-M   'P 1'
#
loop_
_entity.id
_entity.type
_entity.pdbx_description
1 polymer ?
#
loop_
_entity_poly.entity_id
_entity_poly.type
_entity_poly.pdbx_seq_one_letter_code
_entity_poly.pdbx_strand_id
1 'polypeptide(L)'
;TLKGLAGYPDRPQGFPQSLALIGVRDVRDYKVASGGSPSLNTASPFNVKVESLTLRNFTPTELATLYEQHTQETGQIFTPEAIQRSFEVTQGQPWLVNALARQMVEVLVPDPSQPITVSHVEQAKEILIQRRDTHIDSLMSILQEPRVRAVMEPMLAGQALNGVPNDDRQFLVDLGLVARSASGGLVPANPIYREVLPRVLADGAQDSLPQIAPSWLTADGTLDAAKLLEAFLVFWRQHGQPLLKSAPYHEVAPHLVLMAFLHRVVNGGGTLEREYAIGSGRMDLCLRYGAVTLAIELKVWRDGQPDPLQAGLAQLDRYLAGFGLDTGWLVIFDRRSDLPPIGDRTSTETAKTLSDRSITVIRG
;
A
#
# COMPACT_ATOMS: atom_id res chain seq x y z
N THR A 1 -15.05 9.26 25.83
CA THR A 1 -16.10 9.37 26.86
C THR A 1 -15.56 10.15 28.06
N LEU A 2 -15.84 11.44 28.17
CA LEU A 2 -15.44 12.28 29.31
C LEU A 2 -16.41 12.07 30.47
N LYS A 3 -16.18 11.05 31.31
CA LYS A 3 -16.94 10.82 32.56
C LYS A 3 -16.28 11.41 33.81
N GLY A 4 -15.11 12.05 33.68
CA GLY A 4 -14.29 12.50 34.82
C GLY A 4 -14.52 13.93 35.33
N LEU A 5 -15.38 14.73 34.68
CA LEU A 5 -15.54 16.16 34.99
C LEU A 5 -16.83 16.50 35.76
N ALA A 6 -17.66 15.52 36.13
CA ALA A 6 -18.83 15.74 36.98
C ALA A 6 -18.40 15.87 38.46
N GLY A 7 -18.73 17.00 39.11
CA GLY A 7 -18.38 17.28 40.52
C GLY A 7 -17.53 18.54 40.76
N TYR A 8 -17.47 19.43 39.77
CA TYR A 8 -16.71 20.69 39.72
C TYR A 8 -16.66 21.56 41.01
N PRO A 9 -17.76 21.79 41.75
CA PRO A 9 -17.72 22.64 42.95
C PRO A 9 -17.03 22.01 44.17
N ASP A 10 -16.87 20.67 44.19
CA ASP A 10 -16.69 19.94 45.45
C ASP A 10 -15.25 19.43 45.71
N ARG A 11 -14.27 19.77 44.86
CA ARG A 11 -12.88 19.29 45.00
C ARG A 11 -11.80 20.38 44.77
N PRO A 12 -11.59 21.28 45.74
CA PRO A 12 -10.61 22.37 45.64
C PRO A 12 -9.13 21.94 45.81
N GLN A 13 -8.84 20.70 46.25
CA GLN A 13 -7.48 20.15 46.32
C GLN A 13 -7.37 18.83 45.53
N GLY A 14 -6.28 18.64 44.78
CA GLY A 14 -6.02 17.45 43.97
C GLY A 14 -6.53 17.48 42.52
N PHE A 15 -6.77 18.68 41.97
CA PHE A 15 -7.17 18.85 40.57
C PHE A 15 -6.05 18.42 39.61
N PRO A 16 -6.32 17.69 38.52
CA PRO A 16 -5.34 17.48 37.47
C PRO A 16 -4.95 18.84 36.89
N GLN A 17 -3.78 19.36 37.29
CA GLN A 17 -3.26 20.65 36.81
C GLN A 17 -2.88 20.60 35.32
N SER A 18 -2.82 19.41 34.76
CA SER A 18 -2.61 19.13 33.34
C SER A 18 -3.54 18.01 32.88
N LEU A 19 -4.07 18.16 31.67
CA LEU A 19 -4.86 17.13 30.98
C LEU A 19 -4.13 16.81 29.67
N ALA A 20 -3.68 15.57 29.51
CA ALA A 20 -3.13 15.07 28.25
C ALA A 20 -4.24 14.33 27.48
N LEU A 21 -4.59 14.83 26.31
CA LEU A 21 -5.48 14.14 25.38
C LEU A 21 -4.61 13.39 24.37
N ILE A 22 -4.55 12.07 24.51
CA ILE A 22 -3.83 11.19 23.59
C ILE A 22 -4.85 10.61 22.60
N GLY A 23 -4.63 10.87 21.32
CA GLY A 23 -5.49 10.39 20.25
C GLY A 23 -4.71 10.25 18.95
N VAL A 24 -5.31 9.55 17.99
CA VAL A 24 -4.72 9.31 16.66
C VAL A 24 -4.82 10.55 15.77
N ARG A 25 -5.66 11.52 16.16
CA ARG A 25 -5.91 12.76 15.42
C ARG A 25 -5.66 13.97 16.30
N ASP A 26 -5.39 15.12 15.68
CA ASP A 26 -5.38 16.38 16.41
C ASP A 26 -6.78 16.66 17.00
N VAL A 27 -6.85 17.36 18.12
CA VAL A 27 -8.12 17.74 18.77
C VAL A 27 -9.03 18.50 17.80
N ARG A 28 -8.46 19.25 16.84
CA ARG A 28 -9.18 19.87 15.74
C ARG A 28 -9.97 18.86 14.91
N ASP A 29 -9.34 17.76 14.52
CA ASP A 29 -9.96 16.74 13.67
C ASP A 29 -11.07 15.99 14.41
N TYR A 30 -10.93 15.78 15.72
CA TYR A 30 -12.01 15.20 16.54
C TYR A 30 -13.26 16.08 16.55
N LYS A 31 -13.11 17.40 16.59
CA LYS A 31 -14.23 18.35 16.53
C LYS A 31 -14.99 18.25 15.21
N VAL A 32 -14.26 18.19 14.09
CA VAL A 32 -14.84 18.01 12.75
C VAL A 32 -15.57 16.67 12.66
N ALA A 33 -14.94 15.58 13.12
CA ALA A 33 -15.54 14.25 13.10
C ALA A 33 -16.81 14.14 13.97
N SER A 34 -16.94 14.94 15.02
CA SER A 34 -18.13 14.99 15.89
C SER A 34 -19.28 15.87 15.36
N GLY A 35 -19.22 16.33 14.10
CA GLY A 35 -20.24 17.19 13.49
C GLY A 35 -20.11 18.68 13.83
N GLY A 36 -18.95 19.10 14.36
CA GLY A 36 -18.61 20.50 14.59
C GLY A 36 -18.15 21.21 13.32
N SER A 37 -18.10 22.54 13.36
CA SER A 37 -17.57 23.36 12.25
C SER A 37 -16.13 22.95 11.89
N PRO A 38 -15.76 22.93 10.59
CA PRO A 38 -14.36 22.75 10.12
C PRO A 38 -13.44 23.86 10.64
N SER A 39 -13.98 25.04 10.93
CA SER A 39 -13.29 26.03 11.74
C SER A 39 -13.38 25.62 13.20
N LEU A 40 -12.22 25.48 13.85
CA LEU A 40 -12.19 25.86 15.24
C LEU A 40 -12.67 27.33 15.29
N ASN A 41 -13.86 27.62 15.80
CA ASN A 41 -14.18 28.95 16.36
C ASN A 41 -13.28 29.26 17.59
N THR A 42 -11.98 28.96 17.47
CA THR A 42 -10.88 29.26 18.37
C THR A 42 -9.72 29.84 17.57
N ALA A 43 -9.99 30.55 16.46
CA ALA A 43 -9.08 31.58 15.96
C ALA A 43 -9.11 32.79 16.91
N SER A 44 -9.00 32.53 18.22
CA SER A 44 -8.53 33.54 19.13
C SER A 44 -7.03 33.66 18.82
N PRO A 45 -6.51 34.83 18.44
CA PRO A 45 -5.07 35.04 18.28
C PRO A 45 -4.29 34.80 19.58
N PHE A 46 -4.99 34.53 20.69
CA PHE A 46 -4.45 34.20 22.01
C PHE A 46 -4.40 32.71 22.33
N ASN A 47 -4.87 31.82 21.44
CA ASN A 47 -4.69 30.38 21.61
C ASN A 47 -3.23 30.00 21.31
N VAL A 48 -2.39 30.05 22.34
CA VAL A 48 -1.01 29.56 22.27
C VAL A 48 -1.06 28.03 22.38
N LYS A 49 -1.09 27.36 21.22
CA LYS A 49 -0.72 25.94 21.15
C LYS A 49 0.79 25.87 21.33
N VAL A 50 1.24 25.59 22.56
CA VAL A 50 2.67 25.58 22.91
C VAL A 50 3.41 24.52 22.09
N GLU A 51 2.84 23.30 22.00
CA GLU A 51 3.34 22.23 21.15
C GLU A 51 2.25 21.16 20.96
N SER A 52 2.16 20.56 19.78
CA SER A 52 1.53 19.23 19.64
C SER A 52 2.64 18.21 19.76
N LEU A 53 2.76 17.59 20.93
CA LEU A 53 3.67 16.47 21.11
C LEU A 53 3.14 15.30 20.27
N THR A 54 3.81 15.03 19.16
CA THR A 54 3.56 13.84 18.34
C THR A 54 4.57 12.78 18.71
N LEU A 55 4.11 11.53 18.81
CA LEU A 55 4.99 10.40 19.00
C LEU A 55 5.69 10.15 17.67
N ARG A 56 6.88 10.73 17.52
CA ARG A 56 7.67 10.60 16.30
C ARG A 56 8.15 9.16 16.11
N ASN A 57 8.52 8.85 14.87
CA ASN A 57 9.22 7.60 14.57
C ASN A 57 10.57 7.54 15.31
N PHE A 58 10.98 6.32 15.63
CA PHE A 58 12.32 6.03 16.10
C PHE A 58 13.36 6.44 15.06
N THR A 59 14.47 6.97 15.52
CA THR A 59 15.70 7.08 14.71
C THR A 59 16.38 5.70 14.60
N PRO A 60 17.32 5.50 13.67
CA PRO A 60 18.10 4.27 13.59
C PRO A 60 18.77 3.91 14.94
N THR A 61 19.32 4.92 15.63
CA THR A 61 19.99 4.74 16.93
C THR A 61 19.01 4.31 18.02
N GLU A 62 17.81 4.90 18.06
CA GLU A 62 16.80 4.53 19.06
C GLU A 62 16.23 3.13 18.81
N LEU A 63 16.02 2.74 17.56
CA LEU A 63 15.62 1.38 17.21
C LEU A 63 16.70 0.38 17.63
N ALA A 64 17.97 0.67 17.31
CA ALA A 64 19.10 -0.16 17.74
C ALA A 64 19.16 -0.28 19.27
N THR A 65 18.96 0.84 19.98
CA THR A 65 18.93 0.86 21.46
C THR A 65 17.78 0.01 22.00
N LEU A 66 16.61 0.06 21.39
CA LEU A 66 15.46 -0.76 21.77
C LEU A 66 15.75 -2.26 21.61
N TYR A 67 16.37 -2.68 20.50
CA TYR A 67 16.70 -4.10 20.28
C TYR A 67 17.87 -4.57 21.14
N GLU A 68 18.79 -3.66 21.48
CA GLU A 68 19.88 -3.92 22.42
C GLU A 68 19.36 -4.21 23.83
N GLN A 69 18.29 -3.55 24.28
CA GLN A 69 17.64 -3.86 25.57
C GLN A 69 17.18 -5.32 25.63
N HIS A 70 16.53 -5.82 24.56
CA HIS A 70 16.17 -7.24 24.46
C HIS A 70 17.38 -8.16 24.51
N THR A 71 18.46 -7.78 23.81
CA THR A 71 19.72 -8.55 23.79
C THR A 71 20.32 -8.65 25.20
N GLN A 72 20.30 -7.55 25.97
CA GLN A 72 20.80 -7.51 27.34
C GLN A 72 19.95 -8.32 28.32
N GLU A 73 18.62 -8.32 28.13
CA GLU A 73 17.69 -9.04 29.00
C GLU A 73 17.66 -10.55 28.74
N THR A 74 17.79 -10.96 27.48
CA THR A 74 17.56 -12.37 27.06
C THR A 74 18.81 -13.10 26.59
N GLY A 75 19.87 -12.37 26.27
CA GLY A 75 21.06 -12.89 25.59
C GLY A 75 20.86 -13.13 24.08
N GLN A 76 19.65 -12.92 23.55
CA GLN A 76 19.37 -13.13 22.13
C GLN A 76 19.84 -11.96 21.29
N ILE A 77 20.90 -12.19 20.51
CA ILE A 77 21.56 -11.16 19.72
C ILE A 77 20.78 -10.86 18.44
N PHE A 78 20.58 -9.58 18.15
CA PHE A 78 20.24 -9.12 16.80
C PHE A 78 21.52 -8.79 16.04
N THR A 79 21.70 -9.30 14.81
CA THR A 79 22.86 -8.90 14.00
C THR A 79 22.75 -7.42 13.59
N PRO A 80 23.86 -6.69 13.41
CA PRO A 80 23.83 -5.28 12.98
C PRO A 80 23.03 -5.08 11.68
N GLU A 81 23.13 -6.02 10.74
CA GLU A 81 22.41 -6.00 9.47
C GLU A 81 20.90 -6.20 9.68
N ALA A 82 20.50 -7.02 10.66
CA ALA A 82 19.09 -7.22 11.00
C ALA A 82 18.47 -5.96 11.63
N ILE A 83 19.22 -5.25 12.47
CA ILE A 83 18.80 -3.96 13.05
C ILE A 83 18.64 -2.92 11.94
N GLN A 84 19.65 -2.78 11.08
CA GLN A 84 19.60 -1.86 9.94
C GLN A 84 18.40 -2.18 9.04
N ARG A 85 18.21 -3.46 8.70
CA ARG A 85 17.11 -3.88 7.84
C ARG A 85 15.75 -3.61 8.47
N SER A 86 15.62 -3.84 9.77
CA SER A 86 14.40 -3.54 10.53
C SER A 86 14.07 -2.05 10.47
N PHE A 87 15.07 -1.17 10.56
CA PHE A 87 14.85 0.26 10.34
C PHE A 87 14.42 0.56 8.89
N GLU A 88 15.09 -0.02 7.89
CA GLU A 88 14.77 0.20 6.48
C GLU A 88 13.30 -0.13 6.14
N VAL A 89 12.80 -1.28 6.59
CA VAL A 89 11.44 -1.74 6.25
C VAL A 89 10.34 -1.03 7.04
N THR A 90 10.65 -0.52 8.23
CA THR A 90 9.67 0.15 9.11
C THR A 90 9.74 1.68 9.07
N GLN A 91 10.89 2.24 8.64
CA GLN A 91 11.25 3.66 8.79
C GLN A 91 11.04 4.19 10.21
N GLY A 92 11.27 3.34 11.22
CA GLY A 92 11.16 3.67 12.64
C GLY A 92 9.72 3.82 13.15
N GLN A 93 8.71 3.45 12.37
CA GLN A 93 7.31 3.57 12.78
C GLN A 93 7.06 2.70 14.04
N PRO A 94 6.63 3.28 15.19
CA PRO A 94 6.73 2.60 16.48
C PRO A 94 5.99 1.27 16.55
N TRP A 95 4.79 1.18 15.96
CA TRP A 95 4.02 -0.06 15.96
C TRP A 95 4.71 -1.16 15.15
N LEU A 96 5.17 -0.86 13.93
CA LEU A 96 5.85 -1.78 13.03
C LEU A 96 7.17 -2.27 13.63
N VAL A 97 7.96 -1.38 14.24
CA VAL A 97 9.23 -1.76 14.90
C VAL A 97 9.00 -2.81 15.98
N ASN A 98 7.99 -2.61 16.83
CA ASN A 98 7.66 -3.53 17.91
C ASN A 98 6.98 -4.82 17.40
N ALA A 99 6.07 -4.69 16.44
CA ALA A 99 5.39 -5.85 15.83
C ALA A 99 6.39 -6.78 15.12
N LEU A 100 7.37 -6.20 14.42
CA LEU A 100 8.42 -6.94 13.73
C LEU A 100 9.35 -7.64 14.74
N ALA A 101 9.80 -6.93 15.77
CA ALA A 101 10.61 -7.50 16.85
C ALA A 101 9.92 -8.70 17.51
N ARG A 102 8.67 -8.50 17.94
CA ARG A 102 7.84 -9.54 18.54
C ARG A 102 7.73 -10.76 17.62
N GLN A 103 7.44 -10.56 16.34
CA GLN A 103 7.31 -11.66 15.38
C GLN A 103 8.62 -12.44 15.23
N MET A 104 9.77 -11.76 15.24
CA MET A 104 11.07 -12.40 15.14
C MET A 104 11.41 -13.21 16.40
N VAL A 105 11.26 -12.62 17.60
CA VAL A 105 11.74 -13.22 18.85
C VAL A 105 10.75 -14.20 19.48
N GLU A 106 9.44 -14.00 19.33
CA GLU A 106 8.44 -14.89 19.95
C GLU A 106 7.98 -16.02 19.03
N VAL A 107 8.09 -15.85 17.70
CA VAL A 107 7.48 -16.78 16.74
C VAL A 107 8.51 -17.45 15.84
N LEU A 108 9.36 -16.67 15.17
CA LEU A 108 10.32 -17.23 14.21
C LEU A 108 11.52 -17.88 14.91
N VAL A 109 12.03 -17.23 15.94
CA VAL A 109 13.23 -17.66 16.67
C VAL A 109 12.98 -17.62 18.17
N PRO A 110 12.12 -18.51 18.71
CA PRO A 110 11.79 -18.52 20.13
C PRO A 110 12.94 -18.96 21.03
N ASP A 111 13.99 -19.57 20.46
CA ASP A 111 15.21 -19.98 21.16
C ASP A 111 16.19 -18.78 21.27
N PRO A 112 16.44 -18.23 22.47
CA PRO A 112 17.30 -17.06 22.65
C PRO A 112 18.78 -17.31 22.31
N SER A 113 19.21 -18.57 22.19
CA SER A 113 20.59 -18.89 21.79
C SER A 113 20.86 -18.63 20.30
N GLN A 114 19.80 -18.52 19.49
CA GLN A 114 19.90 -18.29 18.06
C GLN A 114 19.78 -16.80 17.73
N PRO A 115 20.70 -16.24 16.93
CA PRO A 115 20.69 -14.83 16.59
C PRO A 115 19.56 -14.48 15.61
N ILE A 116 19.03 -13.26 15.75
CA ILE A 116 18.10 -12.69 14.78
C ILE A 116 18.87 -12.12 13.59
N THR A 117 18.59 -12.62 12.39
CA THR A 117 19.29 -12.29 11.14
C THR A 117 18.37 -11.55 10.17
N VAL A 118 18.94 -11.00 9.08
CA VAL A 118 18.19 -10.38 7.98
C VAL A 118 17.11 -11.30 7.40
N SER A 119 17.36 -12.62 7.32
CA SER A 119 16.36 -13.57 6.82
C SER A 119 15.11 -13.60 7.72
N HIS A 120 15.30 -13.51 9.04
CA HIS A 120 14.19 -13.45 10.00
C HIS A 120 13.41 -12.13 9.86
N VAL A 121 14.09 -11.01 9.55
CA VAL A 121 13.45 -9.73 9.28
C VAL A 121 12.54 -9.82 8.06
N GLU A 122 13.02 -10.38 6.94
CA GLU A 122 12.20 -10.55 5.74
C GLU A 122 11.01 -11.48 5.99
N GLN A 123 11.23 -12.62 6.67
CA GLN A 123 10.14 -13.55 7.01
C GLN A 123 9.10 -12.88 7.91
N ALA A 124 9.52 -12.13 8.94
CA ALA A 124 8.60 -11.43 9.84
C ALA A 124 7.82 -10.34 9.10
N LYS A 125 8.47 -9.60 8.20
CA LYS A 125 7.85 -8.59 7.34
C LYS A 125 6.76 -9.20 6.46
N GLU A 126 7.05 -10.32 5.79
CA GLU A 126 6.07 -11.03 4.97
C GLU A 126 4.88 -11.52 5.80
N ILE A 127 5.13 -12.06 7.00
CA ILE A 127 4.05 -12.48 7.92
C ILE A 127 3.19 -11.29 8.33
N LEU A 128 3.77 -10.14 8.68
CA LEU A 128 3.00 -8.94 9.04
C LEU A 128 2.19 -8.40 7.86
N ILE A 129 2.69 -8.50 6.63
CA ILE A 129 1.95 -8.08 5.42
C ILE A 129 0.77 -9.02 5.15
N GLN A 130 0.93 -10.32 5.41
CA GLN A 130 -0.11 -11.32 5.22
C GLN A 130 -1.15 -11.32 6.36
N ARG A 131 -0.72 -11.07 7.59
CA ARG A 131 -1.58 -11.08 8.77
C ARG A 131 -2.39 -9.78 8.81
N ARG A 132 -3.72 -9.91 8.82
CA ARG A 132 -4.65 -8.79 9.06
C ARG A 132 -4.61 -8.39 10.54
N ASP A 133 -3.50 -7.81 10.98
CA ASP A 133 -3.41 -7.27 12.33
C ASP A 133 -4.41 -6.13 12.52
N THR A 134 -4.91 -5.94 13.74
CA THR A 134 -5.92 -4.90 14.07
C THR A 134 -5.49 -3.49 13.64
N HIS A 135 -4.17 -3.24 13.59
CA HIS A 135 -3.61 -2.00 13.04
C HIS A 135 -3.85 -1.86 11.53
N ILE A 136 -3.68 -2.95 10.76
CA ILE A 136 -3.98 -2.99 9.32
C ILE A 136 -5.48 -2.87 9.07
N ASP A 137 -6.33 -3.51 9.89
CA ASP A 137 -7.79 -3.33 9.80
C ASP A 137 -8.19 -1.87 10.08
N SER A 138 -7.54 -1.23 11.06
CA SER A 138 -7.76 0.19 11.35
C SER A 138 -7.36 1.07 10.17
N LEU A 139 -6.26 0.74 9.46
CA LEU A 139 -5.88 1.42 8.21
C LEU A 139 -6.98 1.31 7.15
N MET A 140 -7.67 0.17 7.02
CA MET A 140 -8.76 0.02 6.05
C MET A 140 -9.85 1.08 6.25
N SER A 141 -10.27 1.29 7.50
CA SER A 141 -11.31 2.27 7.82
C SER A 141 -10.89 3.70 7.46
N ILE A 142 -9.62 4.04 7.69
CA ILE A 142 -9.07 5.36 7.40
C ILE A 142 -8.93 5.60 5.90
N LEU A 143 -8.56 4.57 5.13
CA LEU A 143 -8.46 4.65 3.66
C LEU A 143 -9.82 4.91 2.99
N GLN A 144 -10.94 4.66 3.66
CA GLN A 144 -12.26 4.99 3.13
C GLN A 144 -12.65 6.46 3.35
N GLU A 145 -11.95 7.20 4.22
CA GLU A 145 -12.28 8.58 4.53
C GLU A 145 -12.11 9.48 3.28
N PRO A 146 -13.10 10.33 2.93
CA PRO A 146 -13.03 11.16 1.72
C PRO A 146 -11.77 12.02 1.61
N ARG A 147 -11.32 12.59 2.73
CA ARG A 147 -10.09 13.40 2.80
C ARG A 147 -8.82 12.60 2.54
N VAL A 148 -8.80 11.34 2.99
CA VAL A 148 -7.66 10.43 2.76
C VAL A 148 -7.64 9.96 1.32
N ARG A 149 -8.80 9.59 0.78
CA ARG A 149 -8.96 9.22 -0.62
C ARG A 149 -8.52 10.34 -1.56
N ALA A 150 -8.89 11.59 -1.28
CA ALA A 150 -8.51 12.76 -2.09
C ALA A 150 -6.99 12.94 -2.26
N VAL A 151 -6.18 12.43 -1.32
CA VAL A 151 -4.71 12.43 -1.42
C VAL A 151 -4.19 11.10 -1.98
N MET A 152 -4.66 9.97 -1.44
CA MET A 152 -4.15 8.64 -1.78
C MET A 152 -4.46 8.24 -3.22
N GLU A 153 -5.65 8.55 -3.73
CA GLU A 153 -6.08 8.17 -5.07
C GLU A 153 -5.19 8.75 -6.18
N PRO A 154 -4.97 10.08 -6.27
CA PRO A 154 -4.04 10.64 -7.24
C PRO A 154 -2.59 10.18 -7.00
N MET A 155 -2.16 9.99 -5.74
CA MET A 155 -0.83 9.49 -5.42
C MET A 155 -0.60 8.06 -5.97
N LEU A 156 -1.58 7.17 -5.79
CA LEU A 156 -1.55 5.79 -6.30
C LEU A 156 -1.70 5.74 -7.83
N ALA A 157 -2.37 6.73 -8.43
CA ALA A 157 -2.52 6.89 -9.88
C ALA A 157 -1.30 7.56 -10.54
N GLY A 158 -0.28 7.94 -9.77
CA GLY A 158 0.90 8.65 -10.28
C GLY A 158 0.61 10.08 -10.77
N GLN A 159 -0.48 10.69 -10.30
CA GLN A 159 -0.91 12.03 -10.67
C GLN A 159 -0.33 13.09 -9.75
N ALA A 160 -0.24 14.32 -10.28
CA ALA A 160 0.08 15.47 -9.45
C ALA A 160 -1.02 15.75 -8.43
N LEU A 161 -0.66 16.09 -7.20
CA LEU A 161 -1.58 16.47 -6.11
C LEU A 161 -2.08 17.92 -6.23
N ASN A 162 -2.23 18.41 -7.47
CA ASN A 162 -2.67 19.77 -7.75
C ASN A 162 -4.14 19.92 -7.36
N GLY A 163 -4.45 20.88 -6.49
CA GLY A 163 -5.81 21.10 -5.99
C GLY A 163 -6.16 20.35 -4.70
N VAL A 164 -5.29 19.47 -4.21
CA VAL A 164 -5.49 18.81 -2.90
C VAL A 164 -5.10 19.78 -1.77
N PRO A 165 -5.99 20.07 -0.79
CA PRO A 165 -5.69 20.98 0.31
C PRO A 165 -4.42 20.58 1.07
N ASN A 166 -3.63 21.58 1.49
CA ASN A 166 -2.41 21.30 2.24
C ASN A 166 -2.70 20.59 3.57
N ASP A 167 -3.81 20.94 4.22
CA ASP A 167 -4.22 20.36 5.49
C ASP A 167 -4.52 18.86 5.36
N ASP A 168 -5.09 18.40 4.24
CA ASP A 168 -5.32 16.97 3.99
C ASP A 168 -4.02 16.23 3.71
N ARG A 169 -3.09 16.84 2.97
CA ARG A 169 -1.75 16.28 2.78
C ARG A 169 -1.00 16.16 4.11
N GLN A 170 -1.09 17.18 4.95
CA GLN A 170 -0.45 17.19 6.27
C GLN A 170 -1.08 16.17 7.21
N PHE A 171 -2.41 16.02 7.17
CA PHE A 171 -3.11 15.00 7.95
C PHE A 171 -2.59 13.58 7.70
N LEU A 172 -2.29 13.22 6.44
CA LEU A 172 -1.74 11.89 6.14
C LEU A 172 -0.28 11.73 6.59
N VAL A 173 0.48 12.82 6.62
CA VAL A 173 1.84 12.82 7.17
C VAL A 173 1.80 12.64 8.68
N ASP A 174 0.89 13.35 9.36
CA ASP A 174 0.72 13.28 10.81
C ASP A 174 0.18 11.91 11.25
N LEU A 175 -0.66 11.28 10.42
CA LEU A 175 -1.11 9.90 10.59
C LEU A 175 0.04 8.88 10.43
N GLY A 176 1.16 9.29 9.83
CA GLY A 176 2.27 8.42 9.47
C GLY A 176 1.95 7.46 8.33
N LEU A 177 0.94 7.76 7.50
CA LEU A 177 0.56 6.95 6.33
C LEU A 177 1.48 7.24 5.14
N VAL A 178 1.84 8.52 4.97
CA VAL A 178 2.75 9.01 3.93
C VAL A 178 3.88 9.84 4.56
N ALA A 179 4.99 9.95 3.85
CA ALA A 179 6.11 10.82 4.20
C ALA A 179 6.43 11.77 3.04
N ARG A 180 7.05 12.91 3.36
CA ARG A 180 7.59 13.82 2.35
C ARG A 180 8.94 13.29 1.90
N SER A 181 9.09 12.98 0.62
CA SER A 181 10.37 12.52 0.08
C SER A 181 11.38 13.66 0.00
N ALA A 182 12.66 13.36 0.25
CA ALA A 182 13.77 14.29 0.02
C ALA A 182 13.88 14.71 -1.46
N SER A 183 13.46 13.84 -2.38
CA SER A 183 13.37 14.14 -3.83
C SER A 183 12.13 14.95 -4.22
N GLY A 184 11.31 15.35 -3.25
CA GLY A 184 10.03 16.01 -3.46
C GLY A 184 8.86 15.01 -3.59
N GLY A 185 7.65 15.48 -3.29
CA GLY A 185 6.42 14.70 -3.34
C GLY A 185 6.10 13.95 -2.03
N LEU A 186 4.93 13.32 -2.01
CA LEU A 186 4.50 12.40 -0.94
C LEU A 186 4.74 10.97 -1.39
N VAL A 187 5.22 10.12 -0.49
CA VAL A 187 5.41 8.67 -0.71
C VAL A 187 4.80 7.90 0.46
N PRO A 188 4.45 6.61 0.32
CA PRO A 188 4.11 5.78 1.48
C PRO A 188 5.19 5.88 2.57
N ALA A 189 4.79 5.97 3.83
CA ALA A 189 5.71 6.32 4.92
C ALA A 189 6.81 5.29 5.18
N ASN A 190 6.61 4.03 4.77
CA ASN A 190 7.58 2.96 4.92
C ASN A 190 7.36 1.86 3.86
N PRO A 191 8.36 1.00 3.59
CA PRO A 191 8.23 -0.13 2.67
C PRO A 191 7.08 -1.08 2.98
N ILE A 192 6.79 -1.37 4.25
CA ILE A 192 5.66 -2.24 4.61
C ILE A 192 4.32 -1.64 4.13
N TYR A 193 4.08 -0.36 4.36
CA TYR A 193 2.87 0.32 3.89
C TYR A 193 2.78 0.38 2.37
N ARG A 194 3.91 0.55 1.69
CA ARG A 194 3.98 0.47 0.22
C ARG A 194 3.45 -0.88 -0.30
N GLU A 195 3.62 -1.96 0.45
CA GLU A 195 3.16 -3.30 0.10
C GLU A 195 1.74 -3.64 0.63
N VAL A 196 1.34 -3.08 1.78
CA VAL A 196 0.04 -3.35 2.42
C VAL A 196 -1.10 -2.55 1.80
N LEU A 197 -0.91 -1.25 1.58
CA LEU A 197 -1.92 -0.36 1.00
C LEU A 197 -2.62 -0.92 -0.25
N PRO A 198 -1.91 -1.45 -1.25
CA PRO A 198 -2.52 -1.95 -2.48
C PRO A 198 -3.37 -3.19 -2.23
N ARG A 199 -2.87 -4.09 -1.37
CA ARG A 199 -3.54 -5.34 -0.99
C ARG A 199 -4.84 -5.03 -0.27
N VAL A 200 -4.78 -4.15 0.73
CA VAL A 200 -5.95 -3.65 1.46
C VAL A 200 -6.98 -3.01 0.52
N LEU A 201 -6.53 -2.21 -0.44
CA LEU A 201 -7.43 -1.55 -1.39
C LEU A 201 -8.02 -2.54 -2.42
N ALA A 202 -7.33 -3.62 -2.72
CA ALA A 202 -7.82 -4.69 -3.60
C ALA A 202 -8.72 -5.70 -2.86
N ASP A 203 -8.71 -5.73 -1.53
CA ASP A 203 -9.38 -6.74 -0.70
C ASP A 203 -10.89 -6.82 -0.95
N GLY A 204 -11.58 -5.67 -0.99
CA GLY A 204 -13.01 -5.63 -1.28
C GLY A 204 -13.37 -6.16 -2.68
N ALA A 205 -12.48 -5.93 -3.66
CA ALA A 205 -12.65 -6.54 -4.98
C ALA A 205 -12.44 -8.05 -4.89
N GLN A 206 -11.41 -8.51 -4.16
CA GLN A 206 -11.10 -9.93 -3.95
C GLN A 206 -12.24 -10.72 -3.30
N ASP A 207 -12.84 -10.19 -2.22
CA ASP A 207 -13.97 -10.81 -1.52
C ASP A 207 -15.23 -10.89 -2.39
N SER A 208 -15.35 -10.00 -3.37
CA SER A 208 -16.46 -10.00 -4.34
C SER A 208 -16.24 -10.95 -5.51
N LEU A 209 -15.06 -11.58 -5.62
CA LEU A 209 -14.76 -12.47 -6.74
C LEU A 209 -15.30 -13.89 -6.50
N PRO A 210 -15.85 -14.55 -7.54
CA PRO A 210 -16.20 -15.96 -7.43
C PRO A 210 -14.94 -16.81 -7.22
N GLN A 211 -15.10 -17.92 -6.49
CA GLN A 211 -14.08 -18.96 -6.40
C GLN A 211 -13.93 -19.63 -7.78
N ILE A 212 -12.72 -19.59 -8.34
CA ILE A 212 -12.40 -20.21 -9.64
C ILE A 212 -11.31 -21.25 -9.41
N ALA A 213 -11.50 -22.47 -9.91
CA ALA A 213 -10.44 -23.47 -9.94
C ALA A 213 -9.29 -22.96 -10.84
N PRO A 214 -8.01 -23.11 -10.43
CA PRO A 214 -6.88 -22.54 -11.17
C PRO A 214 -6.74 -23.23 -12.54
N SER A 215 -7.29 -22.62 -13.58
CA SER A 215 -7.19 -23.09 -14.97
C SER A 215 -5.86 -22.74 -15.63
N TRP A 216 -5.06 -21.89 -14.98
CA TRP A 216 -3.79 -21.35 -15.46
C TRP A 216 -2.57 -22.17 -15.05
N LEU A 217 -2.77 -23.32 -14.40
CA LEU A 217 -1.68 -24.26 -14.10
C LEU A 217 -1.65 -25.39 -15.13
N THR A 218 -0.45 -25.83 -15.45
CA THR A 218 -0.21 -27.06 -16.19
C THR A 218 -0.42 -28.29 -15.30
N ALA A 219 -0.38 -29.49 -15.87
CA ALA A 219 -0.53 -30.73 -15.11
C ALA A 219 0.61 -30.96 -14.09
N ASP A 220 1.80 -30.41 -14.35
CA ASP A 220 2.97 -30.38 -13.47
C ASP A 220 2.95 -29.22 -12.46
N GLY A 221 1.90 -28.40 -12.45
CA GLY A 221 1.74 -27.29 -11.50
C GLY A 221 2.57 -26.05 -11.83
N THR A 222 3.09 -25.92 -13.05
CA THR A 222 3.76 -24.70 -13.51
C THR A 222 2.75 -23.71 -14.09
N LEU A 223 3.09 -22.42 -14.05
CA LEU A 223 2.21 -21.36 -14.54
C LEU A 223 2.21 -21.31 -16.07
N ASP A 224 1.04 -21.46 -16.68
CA ASP A 224 0.82 -21.25 -18.11
C ASP A 224 0.33 -19.82 -18.35
N ALA A 225 1.20 -18.97 -18.89
CA ALA A 225 0.90 -17.56 -19.13
C ALA A 225 -0.22 -17.35 -20.16
N ALA A 226 -0.38 -18.25 -21.14
CA ALA A 226 -1.47 -18.15 -22.11
C ALA A 226 -2.82 -18.48 -21.46
N LYS A 227 -2.89 -19.55 -20.66
CA LYS A 227 -4.12 -19.86 -19.91
C LYS A 227 -4.44 -18.82 -18.85
N LEU A 228 -3.41 -18.22 -18.23
CA LEU A 228 -3.60 -17.10 -17.31
C LEU A 228 -4.23 -15.89 -18.01
N LEU A 229 -3.76 -15.57 -19.22
CA LEU A 229 -4.34 -14.50 -20.05
C LEU A 229 -5.81 -14.78 -20.34
N GLU A 230 -6.13 -15.97 -20.83
CA GLU A 230 -7.51 -16.36 -21.14
C GLU A 230 -8.42 -16.25 -19.91
N ALA A 231 -7.95 -16.77 -18.77
CA ALA A 231 -8.67 -16.66 -17.50
C ALA A 231 -8.89 -15.21 -17.08
N PHE A 232 -7.89 -14.34 -17.27
CA PHE A 232 -8.03 -12.91 -17.00
C PHE A 232 -9.03 -12.23 -17.94
N LEU A 233 -9.01 -12.53 -19.24
CA LEU A 233 -9.92 -11.94 -20.22
C LEU A 233 -11.37 -12.33 -19.96
N VAL A 234 -11.64 -13.60 -19.66
CA VAL A 234 -12.98 -14.08 -19.27
C VAL A 234 -13.46 -13.34 -18.02
N PHE A 235 -12.60 -13.29 -17.01
CA PHE A 235 -12.88 -12.58 -15.77
C PHE A 235 -13.17 -11.09 -16.00
N TRP A 236 -12.32 -10.41 -16.76
CA TRP A 236 -12.40 -8.96 -16.99
C TRP A 236 -13.66 -8.60 -17.77
N ARG A 237 -14.02 -9.38 -18.80
CA ARG A 237 -15.25 -9.19 -19.58
C ARG A 237 -16.51 -9.37 -18.73
N GLN A 238 -16.52 -10.33 -17.82
CA GLN A 238 -17.68 -10.65 -17.01
C GLN A 238 -17.83 -9.76 -15.77
N HIS A 239 -16.71 -9.44 -15.10
CA HIS A 239 -16.71 -8.82 -13.78
C HIS A 239 -16.04 -7.44 -13.72
N GLY A 240 -15.28 -7.04 -14.75
CA GLY A 240 -14.56 -5.77 -14.75
C GLY A 240 -15.48 -4.57 -14.54
N GLN A 241 -16.54 -4.46 -15.36
CA GLN A 241 -17.47 -3.32 -15.28
C GLN A 241 -18.15 -3.14 -13.91
N PRO A 242 -18.76 -4.16 -13.27
CA PRO A 242 -19.36 -3.98 -11.96
C PRO A 242 -18.33 -3.67 -10.87
N LEU A 243 -17.17 -4.32 -10.88
CA LEU A 243 -16.13 -4.09 -9.87
C LEU A 243 -15.54 -2.67 -9.95
N LEU A 244 -15.38 -2.12 -11.16
CA LEU A 244 -14.95 -0.74 -11.34
C LEU A 244 -15.96 0.27 -10.79
N LYS A 245 -17.26 -0.02 -10.88
CA LYS A 245 -18.32 0.87 -10.36
C LYS A 245 -18.41 0.85 -8.84
N SER A 246 -18.08 -0.27 -8.19
CA SER A 246 -18.13 -0.40 -6.74
C SER A 246 -16.84 0.02 -6.04
N ALA A 247 -15.74 0.18 -6.78
CA ALA A 247 -14.44 0.49 -6.21
C ALA A 247 -14.41 1.91 -5.60
N PRO A 248 -14.02 2.09 -4.32
CA PRO A 248 -13.92 3.41 -3.73
C PRO A 248 -12.85 4.27 -4.42
N TYR A 249 -11.77 3.65 -4.91
CA TYR A 249 -10.69 4.33 -5.61
C TYR A 249 -10.85 4.18 -7.13
N HIS A 250 -11.80 4.92 -7.71
CA HIS A 250 -12.16 4.89 -9.13
C HIS A 250 -10.95 5.05 -10.08
N GLU A 251 -10.00 5.92 -9.74
CA GLU A 251 -8.86 6.24 -10.60
C GLU A 251 -7.86 5.10 -10.76
N VAL A 252 -7.70 4.29 -9.71
CA VAL A 252 -6.82 3.12 -9.70
C VAL A 252 -7.61 1.81 -9.69
N ALA A 253 -8.93 1.84 -9.74
CA ALA A 253 -9.80 0.67 -9.68
C ALA A 253 -9.41 -0.43 -10.68
N PRO A 254 -9.05 -0.14 -11.96
CA PRO A 254 -8.63 -1.20 -12.87
C PRO A 254 -7.35 -1.92 -12.42
N HIS A 255 -6.40 -1.18 -11.84
CA HIS A 255 -5.18 -1.75 -11.26
C HIS A 255 -5.52 -2.62 -10.05
N LEU A 256 -6.41 -2.16 -9.17
CA LEU A 256 -6.83 -2.91 -7.99
C LEU A 256 -7.55 -4.21 -8.35
N VAL A 257 -8.40 -4.19 -9.39
CA VAL A 257 -9.12 -5.38 -9.87
C VAL A 257 -8.16 -6.39 -10.51
N LEU A 258 -7.19 -5.94 -11.32
CA LEU A 258 -6.16 -6.82 -11.86
C LEU A 258 -5.29 -7.41 -10.73
N MET A 259 -4.91 -6.62 -9.74
CA MET A 259 -4.18 -7.12 -8.57
C MET A 259 -5.00 -8.15 -7.80
N ALA A 260 -6.28 -7.89 -7.52
CA ALA A 260 -7.16 -8.86 -6.87
C ALA A 260 -7.25 -10.18 -7.66
N PHE A 261 -7.31 -10.12 -8.99
CA PHE A 261 -7.26 -11.29 -9.85
C PHE A 261 -5.93 -12.07 -9.69
N LEU A 262 -4.80 -11.37 -9.76
CA LEU A 262 -3.45 -11.95 -9.68
C LEU A 262 -3.14 -12.48 -8.27
N HIS A 263 -3.72 -11.90 -7.22
CA HIS A 263 -3.60 -12.43 -5.85
C HIS A 263 -4.10 -13.88 -5.75
N ARG A 264 -5.14 -14.25 -6.50
CA ARG A 264 -5.63 -15.64 -6.56
C ARG A 264 -4.63 -16.59 -7.20
N VAL A 265 -3.80 -16.09 -8.11
CA VAL A 265 -2.74 -16.88 -8.78
C VAL A 265 -1.61 -17.15 -7.79
N VAL A 266 -1.13 -16.11 -7.09
CA VAL A 266 0.00 -16.24 -6.15
C VAL A 266 -0.36 -16.95 -4.86
N ASN A 267 -1.63 -16.94 -4.43
CA ASN A 267 -2.10 -17.77 -3.33
C ASN A 267 -1.87 -19.28 -3.58
N GLY A 268 -1.67 -19.69 -4.84
CA GLY A 268 -1.26 -21.04 -5.23
C GLY A 268 0.24 -21.34 -5.09
N GLY A 269 1.08 -20.44 -4.55
CA GLY A 269 2.52 -20.65 -4.38
C GLY A 269 3.45 -19.69 -5.16
N GLY A 270 2.97 -18.50 -5.51
CA GLY A 270 3.75 -17.46 -6.19
C GLY A 270 3.96 -16.19 -5.36
N THR A 271 4.59 -15.18 -5.96
CA THR A 271 4.72 -13.83 -5.41
C THR A 271 4.32 -12.78 -6.46
N LEU A 272 3.75 -11.67 -5.99
CA LEU A 272 3.41 -10.52 -6.82
C LEU A 272 4.17 -9.31 -6.27
N GLU A 273 5.20 -8.89 -6.99
CA GLU A 273 6.02 -7.74 -6.65
C GLU A 273 5.44 -6.48 -7.32
N ARG A 274 5.37 -5.36 -6.57
CA ARG A 274 4.90 -4.06 -7.07
C ARG A 274 5.92 -2.98 -6.75
N GLU A 275 6.30 -2.17 -7.74
CA GLU A 275 7.13 -0.99 -7.50
C GLU A 275 6.32 0.32 -7.59
N TYR A 276 5.92 0.88 -6.44
CA TYR A 276 5.47 2.28 -6.36
C TYR A 276 6.63 3.27 -6.50
N ALA A 277 6.84 3.81 -7.70
CA ALA A 277 7.60 5.04 -7.82
C ALA A 277 6.73 6.12 -8.46
N ILE A 278 6.42 7.14 -7.67
CA ILE A 278 5.85 8.38 -8.18
C ILE A 278 6.91 9.02 -9.07
N GLY A 279 6.65 9.04 -10.38
CA GLY A 279 7.38 9.89 -11.33
C GLY A 279 8.67 9.34 -11.97
N SER A 280 9.06 8.07 -11.79
CA SER A 280 10.33 7.57 -12.40
C SER A 280 10.21 6.46 -13.47
N GLY A 281 9.00 6.00 -13.81
CA GLY A 281 8.77 5.13 -14.98
C GLY A 281 9.37 3.73 -14.88
N ARG A 282 9.00 2.95 -13.86
CA ARG A 282 9.29 1.51 -13.71
C ARG A 282 7.99 0.68 -13.68
N MET A 283 8.14 -0.63 -13.85
CA MET A 283 7.06 -1.60 -14.07
C MET A 283 6.06 -1.66 -12.91
N ASP A 284 4.79 -1.71 -13.29
CA ASP A 284 3.67 -1.75 -12.36
C ASP A 284 3.56 -3.07 -11.58
N LEU A 285 3.71 -4.25 -12.20
CA LEU A 285 3.55 -5.55 -11.53
C LEU A 285 4.45 -6.65 -12.11
N CYS A 286 5.17 -7.39 -11.25
CA CYS A 286 5.91 -8.61 -11.61
C CYS A 286 5.32 -9.81 -10.89
N LEU A 287 4.79 -10.76 -11.66
CA LEU A 287 4.29 -12.03 -11.15
C LEU A 287 5.40 -13.08 -11.24
N ARG A 288 5.75 -13.70 -10.12
CA ARG A 288 6.64 -14.87 -10.07
C ARG A 288 5.87 -16.09 -9.58
N TYR A 289 5.99 -17.20 -10.27
CA TYR A 289 5.37 -18.45 -9.89
C TYR A 289 6.27 -19.62 -10.27
N GLY A 290 6.92 -20.23 -9.27
CA GLY A 290 8.01 -21.18 -9.54
C GLY A 290 9.12 -20.52 -10.37
N ALA A 291 9.48 -21.14 -11.50
CA ALA A 291 10.48 -20.61 -12.44
C ALA A 291 9.92 -19.54 -13.40
N VAL A 292 8.60 -19.35 -13.44
CA VAL A 292 7.95 -18.43 -14.39
C VAL A 292 7.97 -17.02 -13.82
N THR A 293 8.45 -16.06 -14.60
CA THR A 293 8.37 -14.63 -14.30
C THR A 293 7.61 -13.92 -15.42
N LEU A 294 6.55 -13.21 -15.08
CA LEU A 294 5.71 -12.45 -16.00
C LEU A 294 5.74 -10.96 -15.61
N ALA A 295 6.28 -10.13 -16.50
CA ALA A 295 6.26 -8.68 -16.37
C ALA A 295 4.94 -8.10 -16.90
N ILE A 296 4.32 -7.21 -16.14
CA ILE A 296 3.05 -6.58 -16.49
C ILE A 296 3.16 -5.06 -16.29
N GLU A 297 2.99 -4.32 -17.39
CA GLU A 297 2.91 -2.86 -17.41
C GLU A 297 1.45 -2.42 -17.51
N LEU A 298 1.06 -1.39 -16.75
CA LEU A 298 -0.32 -0.89 -16.71
C LEU A 298 -0.36 0.55 -17.22
N LYS A 299 -1.41 0.86 -17.99
CA LYS A 299 -1.70 2.21 -18.47
C LYS A 299 -3.18 2.49 -18.37
N VAL A 300 -3.52 3.73 -18.03
CA VAL A 300 -4.90 4.21 -18.06
C VAL A 300 -5.00 5.25 -19.16
N TRP A 301 -5.85 4.98 -20.15
CA TRP A 301 -6.16 5.92 -21.22
C TRP A 301 -7.39 6.74 -20.85
N ARG A 302 -7.31 8.06 -20.96
CA ARG A 302 -8.34 9.01 -20.50
C ARG A 302 -8.69 9.98 -21.59
N ASP A 303 -9.82 10.66 -21.42
CA ASP A 303 -10.24 11.72 -22.32
C ASP A 303 -9.17 12.81 -22.45
N GLY A 304 -8.93 13.24 -23.70
CA GLY A 304 -7.92 14.25 -24.02
C GLY A 304 -6.46 13.81 -23.89
N GLN A 305 -6.19 12.55 -23.50
CA GLN A 305 -4.83 12.01 -23.44
C GLN A 305 -4.48 11.22 -24.72
N PRO A 306 -3.21 11.23 -25.18
CA PRO A 306 -2.78 10.39 -26.29
C PRO A 306 -2.85 8.90 -25.92
N ASP A 307 -2.96 8.03 -26.92
CA ASP A 307 -2.92 6.58 -26.71
C ASP A 307 -1.60 6.19 -26.01
N PRO A 308 -1.64 5.57 -24.82
CA PRO A 308 -0.45 5.27 -24.05
C PRO A 308 0.36 4.09 -24.58
N LEU A 309 -0.06 3.44 -25.68
CA LEU A 309 0.59 2.26 -26.25
C LEU A 309 2.11 2.40 -26.38
N GLN A 310 2.58 3.43 -27.09
CA GLN A 310 4.02 3.60 -27.36
C GLN A 310 4.82 3.88 -26.08
N ALA A 311 4.25 4.67 -25.16
CA ALA A 311 4.87 4.94 -23.88
C ALA A 311 4.96 3.67 -23.01
N GLY A 312 3.90 2.85 -23.00
CA GLY A 312 3.86 1.57 -22.29
C GLY A 312 4.83 0.54 -22.86
N LEU A 313 4.91 0.39 -24.19
CA LEU A 313 5.87 -0.49 -24.84
C LEU A 313 7.32 -0.09 -24.51
N ALA A 314 7.64 1.21 -24.55
CA ALA A 314 8.98 1.69 -24.23
C ALA A 314 9.36 1.49 -22.75
N GLN A 315 8.40 1.60 -21.83
CA GLN A 315 8.61 1.33 -20.40
C GLN A 315 8.81 -0.16 -20.15
N LEU A 316 7.92 -1.00 -20.69
CA LEU A 316 8.01 -2.44 -20.54
C LEU A 316 9.30 -3.00 -21.16
N ASP A 317 9.76 -2.47 -22.28
CA ASP A 317 11.01 -2.92 -22.92
C ASP A 317 12.24 -2.73 -22.02
N ARG A 318 12.37 -1.57 -21.37
CA ARG A 318 13.45 -1.31 -20.39
C ARG A 318 13.38 -2.28 -19.22
N TYR A 319 12.16 -2.58 -18.78
CA TYR A 319 11.96 -3.50 -17.67
C TYR A 319 12.35 -4.93 -18.05
N LEU A 320 11.84 -5.44 -19.17
CA LEU A 320 12.16 -6.77 -19.69
C LEU A 320 13.68 -6.97 -19.85
N ALA A 321 14.40 -5.93 -20.30
CA ALA A 321 15.85 -5.95 -20.37
C ALA A 321 16.53 -6.16 -18.99
N GLY A 322 16.02 -5.52 -17.94
CA GLY A 322 16.57 -5.64 -16.58
C GLY A 322 16.38 -7.04 -15.97
N PHE A 323 15.38 -7.78 -16.40
CA PHE A 323 15.06 -9.13 -15.89
C PHE A 323 15.44 -10.26 -16.85
N GLY A 324 16.00 -9.94 -18.01
CA GLY A 324 16.34 -10.93 -19.04
C GLY A 324 15.11 -11.66 -19.58
N LEU A 325 13.99 -10.94 -19.72
CA LEU A 325 12.72 -11.50 -20.21
C LEU A 325 12.49 -11.10 -21.68
N ASP A 326 11.86 -11.99 -22.45
CA ASP A 326 11.55 -11.76 -23.87
C ASP A 326 10.08 -11.42 -24.12
N THR A 327 9.23 -11.62 -23.11
CA THR A 327 7.78 -11.43 -23.22
C THR A 327 7.20 -10.75 -21.99
N GLY A 328 6.13 -9.98 -22.18
CA GLY A 328 5.38 -9.36 -21.09
C GLY A 328 3.98 -8.93 -21.52
N TRP A 329 3.21 -8.42 -20.57
CA TRP A 329 1.88 -7.87 -20.82
C TRP A 329 1.88 -6.36 -20.69
N LEU A 330 1.20 -5.68 -21.62
CA LEU A 330 0.84 -4.28 -21.50
C LEU A 330 -0.68 -4.18 -21.41
N VAL A 331 -1.20 -3.83 -20.24
CA VAL A 331 -2.64 -3.66 -20.01
C VAL A 331 -3.01 -2.19 -20.11
N ILE A 332 -3.81 -1.83 -21.11
CA ILE A 332 -4.33 -0.49 -21.31
C ILE A 332 -5.81 -0.48 -20.91
N PHE A 333 -6.07 0.13 -19.76
CA PHE A 333 -7.42 0.37 -19.25
C PHE A 333 -7.98 1.65 -19.89
N ASP A 334 -8.92 1.49 -20.80
CA ASP A 334 -9.51 2.60 -21.54
C ASP A 334 -10.68 3.21 -20.75
N ARG A 335 -10.43 4.33 -20.09
CA ARG A 335 -11.42 5.05 -19.27
C ARG A 335 -11.96 6.30 -19.97
N ARG A 336 -11.81 6.40 -21.30
CA ARG A 336 -12.46 7.47 -22.07
C ARG A 336 -13.98 7.36 -21.98
N SER A 337 -14.64 8.49 -22.14
CA SER A 337 -16.11 8.58 -22.11
C SER A 337 -16.74 7.87 -23.31
N ASP A 338 -18.00 7.47 -23.17
CA ASP A 338 -18.86 6.90 -24.24
C ASP A 338 -18.34 5.62 -24.91
N LEU A 339 -17.51 4.85 -24.19
CA LEU A 339 -17.03 3.57 -24.70
C LEU A 339 -18.06 2.44 -24.48
N PRO A 340 -18.05 1.41 -25.35
CA PRO A 340 -18.86 0.21 -25.14
C PRO A 340 -18.54 -0.47 -23.80
N PRO A 341 -19.44 -1.33 -23.29
CA PRO A 341 -19.18 -2.13 -22.10
C PRO A 341 -17.86 -2.91 -22.21
N ILE A 342 -17.14 -3.07 -21.09
CA ILE A 342 -15.86 -3.80 -21.02
C ILE A 342 -15.94 -5.18 -21.69
N GLY A 343 -17.06 -5.89 -21.50
CA GLY A 343 -17.31 -7.19 -22.14
C GLY A 343 -17.16 -7.18 -23.66
N ASP A 344 -17.58 -6.09 -24.31
CA ASP A 344 -17.68 -5.97 -25.76
C ASP A 344 -16.42 -5.36 -26.39
N ARG A 345 -15.68 -4.52 -25.65
CA ARG A 345 -14.49 -3.82 -26.15
C ARG A 345 -13.16 -4.47 -25.77
N THR A 346 -13.15 -5.43 -24.85
CA THR A 346 -11.91 -6.07 -24.39
C THR A 346 -11.28 -6.88 -25.52
N SER A 347 -10.09 -6.49 -25.94
CA SER A 347 -9.33 -7.08 -27.04
C SER A 347 -7.88 -7.33 -26.64
N THR A 348 -7.23 -8.21 -27.40
CA THR A 348 -5.80 -8.50 -27.28
C THR A 348 -5.12 -8.44 -28.64
N GLU A 349 -3.93 -7.89 -28.67
CA GLU A 349 -3.08 -7.86 -29.86
C GLU A 349 -1.62 -8.15 -29.47
N THR A 350 -0.83 -8.64 -30.42
CA THR A 350 0.61 -8.79 -30.23
C THR A 350 1.31 -7.55 -30.80
N ALA A 351 2.15 -6.92 -29.97
CA ALA A 351 3.01 -5.83 -30.39
C ALA A 351 4.49 -6.20 -30.16
N LYS A 352 5.39 -5.48 -30.84
CA LYS A 352 6.83 -5.60 -30.65
C LYS A 352 7.38 -4.36 -29.98
N THR A 353 8.34 -4.52 -29.08
CA THR A 353 9.11 -3.40 -28.53
C THR A 353 10.20 -2.94 -29.50
N LEU A 354 10.89 -1.84 -29.16
CA LEU A 354 12.08 -1.38 -29.90
C LEU A 354 13.19 -2.42 -29.94
N SER A 355 13.29 -3.28 -28.91
CA SER A 355 14.27 -4.37 -28.82
C SER A 355 13.74 -5.70 -29.38
N ASP A 356 12.69 -5.67 -30.22
CA ASP A 356 12.04 -6.84 -30.86
C ASP A 356 11.41 -7.87 -29.90
N ARG A 357 11.16 -7.50 -28.64
CA ARG A 357 10.47 -8.36 -27.66
C ARG A 357 8.98 -8.44 -27.94
N SER A 358 8.37 -9.61 -27.71
CA SER A 358 6.95 -9.84 -28.00
C SER A 358 6.07 -9.48 -26.81
N ILE A 359 5.17 -8.52 -26.98
CA ILE A 359 4.27 -8.03 -25.94
C ILE A 359 2.84 -8.43 -26.27
N THR A 360 2.15 -9.00 -25.30
CA THR A 360 0.70 -9.13 -25.36
C THR A 360 0.09 -7.83 -24.86
N VAL A 361 -0.53 -7.08 -25.75
CA VAL A 361 -1.27 -5.86 -25.41
C VAL A 361 -2.71 -6.24 -25.15
N ILE A 362 -3.23 -5.90 -23.96
CA ILE A 362 -4.62 -6.10 -23.57
C ILE A 362 -5.27 -4.72 -23.48
N ARG A 363 -6.32 -4.48 -24.26
CA ARG A 363 -7.09 -3.23 -24.21
C ARG A 363 -8.49 -3.53 -23.73
N GLY A 364 -8.97 -2.81 -22.71
CA GLY A 364 -10.29 -3.10 -22.13
C GLY A 364 -10.88 -2.00 -21.29
#